data_AF-A0A954G7Y0-F1
#
_entry.id   AF-A0A954G7Y0-F1
#
_cell.length_a   1.000
_cell.length_b   1.000
_cell.length_c   1.000
_cell.angle_alpha   90.00
_cell.angle_beta   90.00
_cell.angle_gamma   90.00
#
_symmetry.space_group_name_H-M   'P 1'
#
loop_
_entity.id
_entity.type
_entity.pdbx_description
1 polymer ?
#
loop_
_entity_poly.entity_id
_entity_poly.type
_entity_poly.pdbx_seq_one_letter_code
_entity_poly.pdbx_strand_id
1 'polypeptide(L)'
;MIHPESVSRRQFLAHLISTAGSAALAGVAFADKAEFPPTRVITRGPRHHWFGYYDKLQFDPTSRYVLGMEVAFEHRSPKADDVIKIGMVDLQDQDRWIELGESSAWNWQQGCMLQWLPGSESKIIWNDREQGQYVSRILDVKTGKGRTVPSPVYSVSPDGKTAIAPDFRRIQD
;
A
#
# COMPACT_ATOMS: atom_id res chain seq x y z
N MET A 1 22.11 -66.30 29.09
CA MET A 1 21.94 -65.77 27.72
C MET A 1 20.49 -65.32 27.62
N ILE A 2 20.23 -64.04 27.89
CA ILE A 2 18.88 -63.43 27.86
C ILE A 2 19.05 -62.15 27.03
N HIS A 3 18.44 -62.11 25.85
CA HIS A 3 18.43 -60.94 24.98
C HIS A 3 17.41 -59.91 25.52
N PRO A 4 17.71 -58.61 25.52
CA PRO A 4 16.70 -57.59 25.79
C PRO A 4 15.81 -57.43 24.55
N GLU A 5 14.50 -57.62 24.72
CA GLU A 5 13.52 -57.35 23.67
C GLU A 5 13.44 -55.84 23.39
N SER A 6 13.67 -55.45 22.14
CA SER A 6 13.52 -54.07 21.69
C SER A 6 12.04 -53.75 21.47
N VAL A 7 11.48 -52.83 22.27
CA VAL A 7 10.12 -52.31 22.06
C VAL A 7 10.06 -51.56 20.74
N SER A 8 9.13 -51.94 19.86
CA SER A 8 9.00 -51.28 18.55
C SER A 8 8.32 -49.92 18.68
N ARG A 9 8.65 -49.00 17.76
CA ARG A 9 8.08 -47.63 17.69
C ARG A 9 6.55 -47.61 17.59
N ARG A 10 5.93 -48.67 17.07
CA ARG A 10 4.45 -48.83 17.02
C ARG A 10 3.84 -49.15 18.38
N GLN A 11 4.52 -49.94 19.22
CA GLN A 11 4.03 -50.28 20.56
C GLN A 11 4.11 -49.09 21.51
N PHE A 12 5.13 -48.22 21.34
CA PHE A 12 5.24 -46.98 22.11
C PHE A 12 4.09 -45.98 21.80
N LEU A 13 3.68 -45.88 20.53
CA LEU A 13 2.59 -44.99 20.12
C LEU A 13 1.21 -45.49 20.56
N ALA A 14 1.00 -46.80 20.62
CA ALA A 14 -0.29 -47.38 21.05
C ALA A 14 -0.59 -47.10 22.54
N HIS A 15 0.43 -47.01 23.40
CA HIS A 15 0.23 -46.75 24.83
C HIS A 15 0.06 -45.27 25.20
N LEU A 16 0.36 -44.32 24.31
CA LEU A 16 0.12 -42.89 24.56
C LEU A 16 -1.35 -42.48 24.38
N ILE A 17 -2.16 -43.28 23.68
CA ILE A 17 -3.57 -42.94 23.41
C ILE A 17 -4.48 -43.31 24.60
N SER A 18 -4.07 -44.24 25.47
CA SER A 18 -4.90 -44.74 26.56
C SER A 18 -4.83 -43.97 27.89
N THR A 19 -3.97 -42.96 28.03
CA THR A 19 -3.86 -42.16 29.28
C THR A 19 -3.86 -40.63 29.11
N ALA A 20 -3.98 -40.12 27.88
CA ALA A 20 -4.09 -38.68 27.62
C ALA A 20 -5.54 -38.22 27.32
N GLY A 21 -6.54 -39.03 27.68
CA GLY A 21 -7.96 -38.78 27.38
C GLY A 21 -8.62 -37.61 28.11
N SER A 22 -7.94 -36.95 29.06
CA SER A 22 -8.61 -35.95 29.93
C SER A 22 -7.90 -34.59 30.06
N ALA A 23 -6.81 -34.33 29.34
CA ALA A 23 -6.04 -33.08 29.51
C ALA A 23 -5.69 -32.31 28.23
N ALA A 24 -6.10 -32.77 27.04
CA ALA A 24 -5.76 -32.10 25.78
C ALA A 24 -6.94 -31.39 25.08
N LEU A 25 -8.15 -31.40 25.65
CA LEU A 25 -9.29 -30.66 25.09
C LEU A 25 -9.44 -29.23 25.62
N ALA A 26 -8.57 -28.77 26.52
CA ALA A 26 -8.62 -27.41 27.06
C ALA A 26 -7.86 -26.36 26.22
N GLY A 27 -7.28 -26.74 25.08
CA GLY A 27 -6.34 -25.89 24.33
C GLY A 27 -6.73 -25.53 22.90
N VAL A 28 -7.89 -25.98 22.41
CA VAL A 28 -8.39 -25.55 21.09
C VAL A 28 -9.70 -24.80 21.30
N ALA A 29 -9.58 -23.64 21.95
CA ALA A 29 -10.51 -22.57 21.60
C ALA A 29 -10.28 -22.31 20.11
N PHE A 30 -11.12 -22.93 19.27
CA PHE A 30 -11.27 -22.51 17.89
C PHE A 30 -11.46 -21.00 17.97
N ALA A 31 -10.47 -20.24 17.49
CA ALA A 31 -10.61 -18.80 17.41
C ALA A 31 -11.96 -18.55 16.71
N ASP A 32 -12.86 -17.84 17.40
CA ASP A 32 -14.11 -17.41 16.80
C ASP A 32 -13.79 -16.82 15.43
N LYS A 33 -14.54 -17.24 14.42
CA LYS A 33 -14.34 -16.82 13.04
C LYS A 33 -14.43 -15.29 13.04
N ALA A 34 -13.29 -14.61 13.00
CA ALA A 34 -13.25 -13.16 13.17
C ALA A 34 -14.16 -12.53 12.10
N GLU A 35 -15.17 -11.80 12.54
CA GLU A 35 -16.06 -11.07 11.64
C GLU A 35 -15.31 -9.84 11.14
N PHE A 36 -14.77 -9.92 9.93
CA PHE A 36 -14.03 -8.82 9.31
C PHE A 36 -14.99 -7.68 8.92
N PRO A 37 -14.51 -6.43 8.90
CA PRO A 37 -15.32 -5.32 8.37
C PRO A 37 -15.71 -5.59 6.91
N PRO A 38 -16.87 -5.09 6.45
CA PRO A 38 -17.27 -5.23 5.06
C PRO A 38 -16.24 -4.57 4.14
N THR A 39 -15.90 -5.26 3.04
CA THR A 39 -14.96 -4.77 2.02
C THR A 39 -15.62 -4.79 0.64
N ARG A 40 -15.19 -3.88 -0.24
CA ARG A 40 -15.60 -3.84 -1.64
C ARG A 40 -14.46 -3.37 -2.53
N VAL A 41 -14.48 -3.80 -3.79
CA VAL A 41 -13.53 -3.36 -4.81
C VAL A 41 -13.93 -1.97 -5.32
N ILE A 42 -12.96 -1.06 -5.42
CA ILE A 42 -13.15 0.33 -5.87
C ILE A 42 -12.38 0.67 -7.17
N THR A 43 -11.66 -0.30 -7.74
CA THR A 43 -10.90 -0.14 -8.99
C THR A 43 -11.16 -1.32 -9.91
N ARG A 44 -10.90 -1.17 -11.20
CA ARG A 44 -11.16 -2.21 -12.19
C ARG A 44 -9.97 -2.32 -13.15
N GLY A 45 -9.70 -3.55 -13.62
CA GLY A 45 -8.73 -3.80 -14.67
C GLY A 45 -9.16 -3.19 -16.03
N PRO A 46 -8.28 -3.24 -17.05
CA PRO A 46 -7.14 -4.14 -17.17
C PRO A 46 -5.83 -3.64 -16.53
N ARG A 47 -5.80 -2.39 -16.05
CA ARG A 47 -4.61 -1.81 -15.40
C ARG A 47 -4.58 -2.10 -13.89
N HIS A 48 -3.39 -2.02 -13.30
CA HIS A 48 -3.12 -2.33 -11.90
C HIS A 48 -3.17 -1.06 -11.08
N HIS A 49 -3.90 -1.08 -9.97
CA HIS A 49 -4.11 0.08 -9.12
C HIS A 49 -3.64 -0.19 -7.69
N TRP A 50 -2.94 0.77 -7.10
CA TRP A 50 -2.55 0.72 -5.70
C TRP A 50 -2.32 2.12 -5.14
N PHE A 51 -2.12 2.21 -3.82
CA PHE A 51 -1.65 3.41 -3.15
C PHE A 51 -0.39 3.08 -2.38
N GLY A 52 0.62 3.94 -2.50
CA GLY A 52 1.97 3.68 -2.01
C GLY A 52 2.23 4.38 -0.69
N TYR A 53 3.01 3.70 0.16
CA TYR A 53 3.50 4.19 1.44
C TYR A 53 2.42 4.45 2.52
N TYR A 54 2.75 4.13 3.78
CA TYR A 54 1.75 3.94 4.84
C TYR A 54 1.32 5.21 5.57
N ASP A 55 2.11 6.29 5.52
CA ASP A 55 1.87 7.53 6.27
C ASP A 55 1.20 8.62 5.41
N LYS A 56 0.82 8.28 4.16
CA LYS A 56 0.32 9.23 3.18
C LYS A 56 -1.20 9.38 3.26
N LEU A 57 -1.68 10.62 3.15
CA LEU A 57 -3.10 10.93 3.16
C LEU A 57 -3.74 10.47 1.83
N GLN A 58 -4.40 9.32 1.84
CA GLN A 58 -5.06 8.74 0.66
C GLN A 58 -6.46 9.31 0.40
N PHE A 59 -7.25 9.47 1.45
CA PHE A 59 -8.63 9.94 1.37
C PHE A 59 -8.67 11.45 1.47
N ASP A 60 -9.55 12.08 0.70
CA ASP A 60 -9.85 13.49 0.88
C ASP A 60 -10.56 13.72 2.24
N PRO A 61 -10.63 14.96 2.75
CA PRO A 61 -11.26 15.24 4.04
C PRO A 61 -12.73 14.78 4.15
N THR A 62 -13.44 14.61 3.03
CA THR A 62 -14.82 14.12 3.00
C THR A 62 -14.94 12.61 2.86
N SER A 63 -13.83 11.90 2.63
CA SER A 63 -13.78 10.47 2.31
C SER A 63 -14.62 10.06 1.09
N ARG A 64 -14.81 10.97 0.14
CA ARG A 64 -15.43 10.69 -1.17
C ARG A 64 -14.40 10.24 -2.20
N TYR A 65 -13.23 10.89 -2.20
CA TYR A 65 -12.18 10.65 -3.19
C TYR A 65 -11.02 9.89 -2.58
N VAL A 66 -10.62 8.82 -3.25
CA VAL A 66 -9.51 7.96 -2.84
C VAL A 66 -8.39 8.10 -3.85
N LEU A 67 -7.25 8.66 -3.43
CA LEU A 67 -6.08 8.72 -4.30
C LEU A 67 -5.56 7.32 -4.62
N GLY A 68 -5.07 7.17 -5.83
CA GLY A 68 -4.45 5.96 -6.31
C GLY A 68 -3.45 6.25 -7.41
N MET A 69 -2.68 5.22 -7.70
CA MET A 69 -1.80 5.17 -8.85
C MET A 69 -2.19 4.01 -9.74
N GLU A 70 -1.89 4.12 -11.03
CA GLU A 70 -2.25 3.12 -12.03
C GLU A 70 -1.09 2.86 -13.00
N VAL A 71 -0.81 1.58 -13.29
CA VAL A 71 0.20 1.14 -14.27
C VAL A 71 -0.31 -0.03 -15.12
N ALA A 72 0.36 -0.26 -16.25
CA ALA A 72 0.02 -1.34 -17.18
C ALA A 72 0.73 -2.68 -16.89
N PHE A 73 1.60 -2.76 -15.87
CA PHE A 73 2.40 -3.96 -15.58
C PHE A 73 2.65 -4.12 -14.08
N GLU A 74 2.87 -5.34 -13.58
CA GLU A 74 3.24 -5.59 -12.16
C GLU A 74 4.34 -6.64 -11.95
N HIS A 75 4.94 -7.15 -13.04
CA HIS A 75 5.82 -8.34 -13.01
C HIS A 75 7.33 -8.03 -13.02
N ARG A 76 7.73 -6.78 -12.72
CA ARG A 76 9.13 -6.33 -12.73
C ARG A 76 9.29 -5.01 -11.96
N SER A 77 10.52 -4.66 -11.61
CA SER A 77 10.84 -3.31 -11.13
C SER A 77 10.62 -2.24 -12.23
N PRO A 78 10.28 -1.00 -11.87
CA PRO A 78 10.22 0.13 -12.79
C PRO A 78 11.60 0.45 -13.37
N LYS A 79 11.60 1.03 -14.56
CA LYS A 79 12.76 1.63 -15.23
C LYS A 79 12.56 3.14 -15.25
N ALA A 80 13.62 3.87 -15.58
CA ALA A 80 13.62 5.33 -15.57
C ALA A 80 12.61 5.97 -16.54
N ASP A 81 12.24 5.26 -17.60
CA ASP A 81 11.27 5.66 -18.62
C ASP A 81 9.83 5.18 -18.34
N ASP A 82 9.63 4.38 -17.30
CA ASP A 82 8.30 3.94 -16.93
C ASP A 82 7.51 5.04 -16.23
N VAL A 83 6.27 5.20 -16.67
CA VAL A 83 5.36 6.21 -16.16
C VAL A 83 4.28 5.55 -15.32
N ILE A 84 4.04 6.13 -14.15
CA ILE A 84 2.90 5.83 -13.29
C ILE A 84 1.82 6.89 -13.49
N LYS A 85 0.58 6.47 -13.67
CA LYS A 85 -0.57 7.37 -13.71
C LYS A 85 -1.03 7.69 -12.30
N ILE A 86 -1.45 8.93 -12.11
CA ILE A 86 -1.94 9.45 -10.83
C ILE A 86 -3.40 9.80 -11.03
N GLY A 87 -4.23 9.38 -10.10
CA GLY A 87 -5.65 9.66 -10.16
C GLY A 87 -6.33 9.49 -8.82
N MET A 88 -7.64 9.56 -8.87
CA MET A 88 -8.50 9.28 -7.73
C MET A 88 -9.74 8.51 -8.15
N VAL A 89 -10.28 7.70 -7.24
CA VAL A 89 -11.57 7.07 -7.38
C VAL A 89 -12.63 7.96 -6.72
N ASP A 90 -13.71 8.26 -7.43
CA ASP A 90 -14.90 8.88 -6.85
C ASP A 90 -15.87 7.82 -6.32
N LEU A 91 -15.86 7.62 -5.00
CA LEU A 91 -16.68 6.60 -4.33
C LEU A 91 -18.18 6.88 -4.39
N GLN A 92 -18.58 8.10 -4.76
CA GLN A 92 -20.00 8.50 -4.88
C GLN A 92 -20.46 8.55 -6.35
N ASP A 93 -19.57 8.24 -7.29
CA ASP A 93 -19.86 8.25 -8.73
C ASP A 93 -19.41 6.91 -9.34
N GLN A 94 -20.05 5.83 -8.90
CA GLN A 94 -19.84 4.47 -9.40
C GLN A 94 -18.37 4.00 -9.40
N ASP A 95 -17.57 4.47 -8.44
CA ASP A 95 -16.12 4.21 -8.36
C ASP A 95 -15.36 4.64 -9.62
N ARG A 96 -15.80 5.74 -10.23
CA ARG A 96 -15.15 6.28 -11.43
C ARG A 96 -13.71 6.68 -11.13
N TRP A 97 -12.78 6.17 -11.94
CA TRP A 97 -11.40 6.63 -11.97
C TRP A 97 -11.30 7.97 -12.68
N ILE A 98 -10.58 8.92 -12.07
CA ILE A 98 -10.31 10.24 -12.59
C ILE A 98 -8.79 10.39 -12.68
N GLU A 99 -8.25 10.41 -13.91
CA GLU A 99 -6.82 10.67 -14.15
C GLU A 99 -6.51 12.16 -13.88
N LEU A 100 -5.46 12.41 -13.12
CA LEU A 100 -5.04 13.73 -12.65
C LEU A 100 -3.65 14.14 -13.17
N GLY A 101 -2.82 13.16 -13.49
CA GLY A 101 -1.46 13.39 -13.98
C GLY A 101 -0.65 12.11 -14.04
N GLU A 102 0.66 12.27 -14.11
CA GLU A 102 1.59 11.16 -14.19
C GLU A 102 2.93 11.49 -13.53
N SER A 103 3.78 10.47 -13.35
CA SER A 103 5.14 10.63 -12.84
C SER A 103 6.07 9.59 -13.42
N SER A 104 7.34 9.96 -13.60
CA SER A 104 8.45 9.02 -13.85
C SER A 104 9.38 8.86 -12.64
N ALA A 105 9.03 9.45 -11.49
CA ALA A 105 9.74 9.33 -10.22
C ALA A 105 8.97 8.40 -9.26
N TRP A 106 9.09 7.09 -9.45
CA TRP A 106 8.38 6.14 -8.61
C TRP A 106 9.09 4.80 -8.42
N ASN A 107 8.72 4.11 -7.34
CA ASN A 107 9.03 2.70 -7.11
C ASN A 107 7.79 1.98 -6.54
N TRP A 108 7.83 0.66 -6.42
CA TRP A 108 6.69 -0.12 -5.95
C TRP A 108 6.26 0.18 -4.51
N GLN A 109 7.22 0.37 -3.61
CA GLN A 109 6.95 0.51 -2.18
C GLN A 109 6.36 1.89 -1.83
N GLN A 110 6.93 2.93 -2.43
CA GLN A 110 6.63 4.33 -2.10
C GLN A 110 5.70 4.99 -3.12
N GLY A 111 5.52 4.38 -4.29
CA GLY A 111 4.93 5.07 -5.44
C GLY A 111 5.75 6.32 -5.75
N CYS A 112 5.06 7.43 -5.96
CA CYS A 112 5.65 8.75 -6.15
C CYS A 112 5.42 9.70 -4.94
N MET A 113 5.26 9.17 -3.72
CA MET A 113 4.91 9.96 -2.52
C MET A 113 3.59 10.75 -2.65
N LEU A 114 2.65 10.21 -3.43
CA LEU A 114 1.32 10.79 -3.65
C LEU A 114 0.54 10.93 -2.34
N GLN A 115 -0.04 12.11 -2.11
CA GLN A 115 -0.93 12.38 -0.97
C GLN A 115 -1.78 13.63 -1.18
N TRP A 116 -2.88 13.74 -0.43
CA TRP A 116 -3.54 15.03 -0.21
C TRP A 116 -2.61 15.97 0.56
N LEU A 117 -2.60 17.25 0.19
CA LEU A 117 -1.82 18.27 0.87
C LEU A 117 -2.51 18.65 2.20
N PRO A 118 -1.85 18.50 3.36
CA PRO A 118 -2.42 18.88 4.64
C PRO A 118 -2.90 20.33 4.66
N GLY A 119 -4.05 20.58 5.27
CA GLY A 119 -4.68 21.90 5.30
C GLY A 119 -5.34 22.34 3.99
N SER A 120 -5.39 21.49 2.97
CA SER A 120 -6.12 21.75 1.73
C SER A 120 -7.34 20.86 1.55
N GLU A 121 -8.43 21.43 1.03
CA GLU A 121 -9.63 20.67 0.66
C GLU A 121 -9.53 19.95 -0.69
N SER A 122 -8.60 20.37 -1.55
CA SER A 122 -8.63 20.03 -2.98
C SER A 122 -7.25 19.81 -3.59
N LYS A 123 -6.16 19.99 -2.83
CA LYS A 123 -4.82 19.91 -3.40
C LYS A 123 -4.17 18.59 -3.07
N ILE A 124 -3.50 18.04 -4.06
CA ILE A 124 -2.64 16.88 -3.93
C ILE A 124 -1.20 17.25 -4.25
N ILE A 125 -0.27 16.44 -3.77
CA ILE A 125 1.14 16.55 -4.06
C ILE A 125 1.72 15.18 -4.39
N TRP A 126 2.62 15.13 -5.36
CA TRP A 126 3.42 13.94 -5.69
C TRP A 126 4.79 14.35 -6.25
N ASN A 127 5.75 13.44 -6.21
CA ASN A 127 7.07 13.62 -6.81
C ASN A 127 7.06 13.22 -8.28
N ASP A 128 7.84 13.93 -9.09
CA ASP A 128 8.00 13.71 -10.52
C ASP A 128 9.46 14.00 -10.93
N ARG A 129 9.80 13.76 -12.20
CA ARG A 129 11.06 14.20 -12.79
C ARG A 129 10.79 15.26 -13.86
N GLU A 130 11.48 16.38 -13.78
CA GLU A 130 11.48 17.42 -14.80
C GLU A 130 12.93 17.76 -15.16
N GLN A 131 13.29 17.63 -16.45
CA GLN A 131 14.64 17.94 -16.94
C GLN A 131 15.76 17.19 -16.17
N GLY A 132 15.49 15.93 -15.82
CA GLY A 132 16.44 15.08 -15.09
C GLY A 132 16.58 15.40 -13.60
N GLN A 133 15.78 16.31 -13.05
CA GLN A 133 15.73 16.63 -11.62
C GLN A 133 14.46 16.11 -10.99
N TYR A 134 14.55 15.64 -9.74
CA TYR A 134 13.37 15.34 -8.94
C TYR A 134 12.69 16.64 -8.51
N VAL A 135 11.38 16.69 -8.71
CA VAL A 135 10.51 17.82 -8.35
C VAL A 135 9.28 17.30 -7.64
N SER A 136 8.46 18.20 -7.07
CA SER A 136 7.11 17.86 -6.66
C SER A 136 6.08 18.68 -7.45
N ARG A 137 5.00 18.03 -7.86
CA ARG A 137 3.84 18.66 -8.48
C ARG A 137 2.77 18.87 -7.43
N ILE A 138 2.19 20.06 -7.37
CA ILE A 138 0.99 20.34 -6.57
C ILE A 138 -0.14 20.65 -7.54
N LEU A 139 -1.26 19.95 -7.42
CA LEU A 139 -2.44 20.11 -8.28
C LEU A 139 -3.67 20.32 -7.43
N ASP A 140 -4.50 21.29 -7.80
CA ASP A 140 -5.87 21.44 -7.30
C ASP A 140 -6.82 20.61 -8.17
N VAL A 141 -7.40 19.55 -7.60
CA VAL A 141 -8.22 18.57 -8.35
C VAL A 141 -9.56 19.14 -8.81
N LYS A 142 -10.04 20.24 -8.23
CA LYS A 142 -11.31 20.88 -8.62
C LYS A 142 -11.12 21.77 -9.84
N THR A 143 -9.96 22.43 -9.93
CA THR A 143 -9.68 23.43 -10.97
C THR A 143 -8.72 22.97 -12.05
N GLY A 144 -7.98 21.87 -11.82
CA GLY A 144 -6.91 21.40 -12.70
C GLY A 144 -5.66 22.30 -12.68
N LYS A 145 -5.63 23.35 -11.86
CA LYS A 145 -4.48 24.27 -11.78
C LYS A 145 -3.42 23.71 -10.85
N GLY A 146 -2.15 23.87 -11.22
CA GLY A 146 -1.04 23.36 -10.42
C GLY A 146 0.20 24.24 -10.45
N ARG A 147 1.20 23.84 -9.66
CA ARG A 147 2.54 24.43 -9.63
C ARG A 147 3.59 23.36 -9.36
N THR A 148 4.83 23.63 -9.76
CA THR A 148 5.99 22.79 -9.46
C THR A 148 6.77 23.37 -8.28
N VAL A 149 7.21 22.49 -7.38
CA VAL A 149 8.24 22.78 -6.37
C VAL A 149 9.55 22.19 -6.88
N PRO A 150 10.65 22.97 -6.97
CA PRO A 150 11.93 22.52 -7.54
C PRO A 150 12.73 21.64 -6.53
N SER A 151 12.04 20.74 -5.85
CA SER A 151 12.59 19.75 -4.92
C SER A 151 11.55 18.64 -4.72
N PRO A 152 11.96 17.38 -4.53
CA PRO A 152 11.04 16.34 -4.09
C PRO A 152 10.63 16.54 -2.63
N VAL A 153 9.60 15.80 -2.22
CA VAL A 153 9.02 15.79 -0.88
C VAL A 153 8.89 14.34 -0.40
N TYR A 154 9.29 14.08 0.85
CA TYR A 154 9.08 12.79 1.52
C TYR A 154 8.00 12.89 2.59
N SER A 155 8.03 13.94 3.40
CA SER A 155 7.04 14.20 4.44
C SER A 155 6.69 15.68 4.46
N VAL A 156 5.42 15.97 4.76
CA VAL A 156 4.85 17.32 4.83
C VAL A 156 4.38 17.57 6.25
N SER A 157 4.63 18.77 6.78
CA SER A 157 4.15 19.17 8.10
C SER A 157 2.61 19.17 8.15
N PRO A 158 1.99 18.98 9.32
CA PRO A 158 0.53 18.98 9.45
C PRO A 158 -0.17 20.26 8.95
N ASP A 159 0.53 21.39 8.95
CA ASP A 159 0.03 22.67 8.44
C ASP A 159 0.26 22.87 6.92
N GLY A 160 0.91 21.92 6.24
CA GLY A 160 1.18 21.96 4.81
C GLY A 160 2.28 22.93 4.37
N LYS A 161 2.99 23.58 5.30
CA LYS A 161 3.91 24.69 4.99
C LYS A 161 5.38 24.30 4.88
N THR A 162 5.77 23.20 5.51
CA THR A 162 7.15 22.71 5.52
C THR A 162 7.20 21.29 5.00
N ALA A 163 8.28 20.94 4.30
CA ALA A 163 8.51 19.58 3.85
C ALA A 163 9.97 19.20 4.04
N ILE A 164 10.22 17.90 4.20
CA ILE A 164 11.56 17.32 4.25
C ILE A 164 11.69 16.26 3.16
N ALA A 165 12.90 16.09 2.64
CA ALA A 165 13.22 15.07 1.66
C ALA A 165 14.65 14.52 1.90
N PRO A 166 14.85 13.19 1.79
CA PRO A 166 16.17 12.63 1.61
C PRO A 166 16.65 12.87 0.17
N ASP A 167 17.89 12.48 -0.12
CA ASP A 167 18.36 12.42 -1.49
C ASP A 167 17.69 11.24 -2.24
N PHE A 168 16.67 11.54 -3.04
CA PHE A 168 15.93 10.54 -3.81
C PHE A 168 16.77 9.84 -4.89
N ARG A 169 17.96 10.35 -5.24
CA ARG A 169 18.90 9.63 -6.13
C ARG A 169 19.53 8.41 -5.46
N ARG A 170 19.40 8.31 -4.13
CA ARG A 170 19.96 7.22 -3.31
C ARG A 170 18.89 6.22 -2.86
N ILE A 171 17.65 6.43 -3.26
CA ILE A 171 16.53 5.51 -3.03
C ILE A 171 16.39 4.67 -4.30
N GLN A 172 16.18 3.38 -4.13
CA GLN A 172 16.07 2.45 -5.26
C GLN A 172 14.78 2.69 -6.04
N ASP A 173 14.92 2.79 -7.35
CA ASP A 173 13.84 2.74 -8.35
C ASP A 173 13.27 1.30 -8.43
#